data_AF-A0A943X4F7-F1
#
_entry.id   AF-A0A943X4F7-F1
#
_cell.length_a   1.000
_cell.length_b   1.000
_cell.length_c   1.000
_cell.angle_alpha   90.00
_cell.angle_beta   90.00
_cell.angle_gamma   90.00
#
_symmetry.space_group_name_H-M   'P 1'
#
loop_
_entity.id
_entity.type
_entity.pdbx_description
1 polymer ?
#
loop_
_entity_poly.entity_id
_entity_poly.type
_entity_poly.pdbx_seq_one_letter_code
_entity_poly.pdbx_strand_id
1 'polypeptide(L)'
;MNNIIGALIVSMAIGGTAPINTNIDKNDYMPSIEANGTLVFGPTEAEKQEEAERLRRAEEARKAAEEAKRAEEERQRKEYEKNHPELLNYDHDIASYTTYYSQSSGVANRNHNMKLACDAINGVIIKPGEEFSYNDTLLGKRDPQNDYKPAGVISGGKMVNAIGGGICQVSTTLFDAALYSGMTITERRNHSLKVGYVPAGMDATCSWGSIDFKFRNDLEIPVKIDTYMENGTMKIRFLSPSDPNLGKIELKVTQNGGVYTLKRYVDGVVDYTTNSRYR
;
A
#
# COMPACT_ATOMS: atom_id res chain seq x y z
N MET A 1 12.74 -62.61 -24.79
CA MET A 1 11.27 -62.53 -24.86
C MET A 1 10.93 -61.11 -25.30
N ASN A 2 10.99 -60.93 -26.62
CA ASN A 2 9.85 -60.67 -27.50
C ASN A 2 9.42 -59.20 -27.42
N ASN A 3 9.90 -58.34 -28.32
CA ASN A 3 9.37 -58.12 -29.69
C ASN A 3 8.04 -57.33 -29.62
N ILE A 4 7.74 -56.28 -30.39
CA ILE A 4 8.35 -55.63 -31.57
C ILE A 4 7.32 -54.57 -32.04
N ILE A 5 7.75 -53.56 -32.80
CA ILE A 5 6.95 -52.76 -33.77
C ILE A 5 5.90 -51.81 -33.15
N GLY A 6 6.01 -50.49 -33.31
CA GLY A 6 5.72 -49.75 -34.55
C GLY A 6 4.35 -49.08 -34.37
N ALA A 7 3.99 -47.93 -34.93
CA ALA A 7 4.55 -47.15 -35.99
C ALA A 7 4.06 -45.70 -35.79
N LEU A 8 4.89 -44.77 -36.26
CA LEU A 8 4.49 -43.41 -36.58
C LEU A 8 3.32 -43.49 -37.58
N ILE A 9 2.10 -43.13 -37.17
CA ILE A 9 0.99 -42.89 -38.10
C ILE A 9 0.85 -41.38 -38.24
N VAL A 10 1.50 -40.86 -39.28
CA VAL A 10 1.05 -39.65 -39.96
C VAL A 10 -0.25 -40.02 -40.66
N SER A 11 -1.40 -39.67 -40.08
CA SER A 11 -2.65 -39.69 -40.84
C SER A 11 -2.82 -38.33 -41.52
N MET A 12 -2.31 -38.23 -42.76
CA MET A 12 -3.00 -37.43 -43.75
C MET A 12 -4.27 -38.18 -44.12
N ALA A 13 -5.42 -37.69 -43.66
CA ALA A 13 -6.73 -38.00 -44.22
C ALA A 13 -7.52 -36.69 -44.18
N ILE A 14 -7.50 -35.98 -45.31
CA ILE A 14 -8.64 -35.85 -46.24
C ILE A 14 -9.60 -34.79 -45.72
N GLY A 15 -9.79 -33.76 -46.57
CA GLY A 15 -10.51 -32.53 -46.29
C GLY A 15 -11.70 -32.76 -45.38
N GLY A 16 -11.66 -32.10 -44.21
CA GLY A 16 -12.88 -31.80 -43.50
C GLY A 16 -13.73 -31.02 -44.48
N THR A 17 -14.71 -31.70 -45.09
CA THR A 17 -15.84 -31.05 -45.73
C THR A 17 -16.33 -30.07 -44.69
N ALA A 18 -16.20 -28.78 -44.96
CA ALA A 18 -16.88 -27.76 -44.18
C ALA A 18 -18.30 -28.28 -43.95
N PRO A 19 -18.80 -28.30 -42.69
CA PRO A 19 -20.15 -28.77 -42.45
C PRO A 19 -21.04 -28.06 -43.46
N ILE A 20 -21.68 -28.83 -44.36
CA ILE A 20 -22.60 -28.28 -45.35
C ILE A 20 -23.70 -27.67 -44.49
N ASN A 21 -23.72 -26.34 -44.44
CA ASN A 21 -24.77 -25.62 -43.78
C ASN A 21 -26.06 -25.91 -44.55
N THR A 22 -26.87 -26.85 -44.07
CA THR A 22 -28.14 -27.24 -44.72
C THR A 22 -29.24 -26.21 -44.50
N ASN A 23 -28.96 -25.10 -43.80
CA ASN A 23 -29.81 -23.91 -43.86
C ASN A 23 -29.49 -23.16 -45.16
N ILE A 24 -30.00 -23.69 -46.26
CA ILE A 24 -30.12 -22.93 -47.52
C ILE A 24 -31.21 -21.89 -47.27
N ASP A 25 -30.87 -20.60 -47.29
CA ASP A 25 -31.87 -19.54 -47.22
C ASP A 25 -32.70 -19.59 -48.52
N LYS A 26 -34.02 -19.54 -48.42
CA LYS A 26 -34.90 -19.51 -49.60
C LYS A 26 -34.62 -18.28 -50.49
N ASN A 27 -34.01 -17.23 -49.94
CA ASN A 27 -33.61 -16.04 -50.68
C ASN A 27 -32.38 -16.24 -51.58
N ASP A 28 -31.56 -17.27 -51.35
CA ASP A 28 -30.35 -17.54 -52.17
C ASP A 28 -30.67 -17.91 -53.63
N TYR A 29 -31.94 -18.26 -53.92
CA TYR A 29 -32.41 -18.68 -55.25
C TYR A 29 -33.41 -17.71 -55.88
N MET A 30 -33.73 -16.59 -55.21
CA MET A 30 -34.60 -15.56 -55.77
C MET A 30 -33.78 -14.60 -56.65
N PRO A 31 -34.25 -14.30 -57.86
CA PRO A 31 -33.59 -13.33 -58.73
C PRO A 31 -33.72 -11.90 -58.17
N SER A 32 -32.60 -11.19 -58.10
CA SER A 32 -32.47 -9.80 -57.65
C SER A 32 -31.92 -8.93 -58.79
N ILE A 33 -32.13 -7.61 -58.72
CA ILE A 33 -31.72 -6.67 -59.78
C ILE A 33 -30.68 -5.70 -59.21
N GLU A 34 -29.50 -5.67 -59.82
CA GLU A 34 -28.44 -4.70 -59.54
C GLU A 34 -28.85 -3.29 -59.97
N ALA A 35 -28.22 -2.25 -59.40
CA ALA A 35 -28.52 -0.85 -59.72
C ALA A 35 -28.33 -0.48 -61.21
N ASN A 36 -27.55 -1.28 -61.96
CA ASN A 36 -27.33 -1.14 -63.40
C ASN A 36 -28.32 -1.96 -64.28
N GLY A 37 -29.32 -2.61 -63.68
CA GLY A 37 -30.34 -3.42 -64.36
C GLY A 37 -29.96 -4.89 -64.59
N THR A 38 -28.81 -5.35 -64.09
CA THR A 38 -28.37 -6.76 -64.25
C THR A 38 -29.13 -7.68 -63.30
N LEU A 39 -29.63 -8.80 -63.81
CA LEU A 39 -30.25 -9.87 -63.02
C LEU A 39 -29.17 -10.75 -62.38
N VAL A 40 -29.23 -10.89 -61.06
CA VAL A 40 -28.36 -11.78 -60.27
C VAL A 40 -29.22 -12.78 -59.51
N PHE A 41 -28.73 -14.00 -59.29
CA PHE A 41 -29.40 -14.99 -58.45
C PHE A 41 -28.70 -15.01 -57.10
N GLY A 42 -29.42 -14.63 -56.04
CA GLY A 42 -28.87 -14.37 -54.71
C GLY A 42 -28.78 -12.88 -54.36
N PRO A 43 -28.14 -12.53 -53.22
CA PRO A 43 -28.05 -11.15 -52.76
C PRO A 43 -27.19 -10.29 -53.69
N THR A 44 -27.66 -9.06 -53.93
CA THR A 44 -26.93 -8.01 -54.67
C THR A 44 -25.66 -7.60 -53.93
N GLU A 45 -24.71 -6.97 -54.63
CA GLU A 45 -23.49 -6.46 -53.96
C GLU A 45 -23.79 -5.43 -52.87
N ALA A 46 -24.86 -4.64 -53.02
CA ALA A 46 -25.32 -3.72 -51.98
C ALA A 46 -25.77 -4.45 -50.71
N GLU A 47 -26.54 -5.54 -50.84
CA GLU A 47 -27.02 -6.34 -49.70
C GLU A 47 -25.86 -7.05 -48.99
N LYS A 48 -24.88 -7.57 -49.73
CA LYS A 48 -23.65 -8.16 -49.13
C LYS A 48 -22.84 -7.12 -48.36
N GLN A 49 -22.73 -5.90 -48.89
CA GLN A 49 -22.04 -4.80 -48.20
C GLN A 49 -22.79 -4.37 -46.94
N GLU A 50 -24.12 -4.31 -46.98
CA GLU A 50 -24.94 -3.99 -45.80
C GLU A 50 -24.84 -5.09 -44.73
N GLU A 51 -24.86 -6.37 -45.11
CA GLU A 51 -24.67 -7.48 -44.18
C GLU A 51 -23.27 -7.50 -43.57
N ALA A 52 -22.21 -7.29 -44.38
CA ALA A 52 -20.85 -7.16 -43.90
C ALA A 52 -20.69 -5.98 -42.92
N GLU A 53 -21.33 -4.84 -43.21
CA GLU A 53 -21.32 -3.69 -42.32
C GLU A 53 -22.11 -3.97 -41.03
N ARG A 54 -23.25 -4.65 -41.10
CA ARG A 54 -24.04 -5.08 -39.93
C ARG A 54 -23.24 -6.02 -39.04
N LEU A 55 -22.55 -7.00 -39.62
CA LEU A 55 -21.67 -7.92 -38.89
C LEU A 55 -20.50 -7.17 -38.24
N ARG A 56 -19.87 -6.23 -38.96
CA ARG A 56 -18.82 -5.38 -38.39
C ARG A 56 -19.32 -4.58 -37.20
N ARG A 57 -20.46 -3.89 -37.34
CA ARG A 57 -21.09 -3.11 -36.25
C ARG A 57 -21.47 -4.01 -35.07
N ALA A 58 -21.96 -5.23 -35.34
CA ALA A 58 -22.29 -6.19 -34.29
C ALA A 58 -21.04 -6.70 -33.55
N GLU A 59 -19.93 -6.94 -34.26
CA GLU A 59 -18.66 -7.34 -33.64
C GLU A 59 -18.05 -6.19 -32.82
N GLU A 60 -18.06 -4.97 -33.35
CA GLU A 60 -17.64 -3.76 -32.62
C GLU A 60 -18.47 -3.56 -31.36
N ALA A 61 -19.81 -3.67 -31.45
CA ALA A 61 -20.70 -3.59 -30.30
C ALA A 61 -20.43 -4.69 -29.27
N ARG A 62 -20.12 -5.91 -29.71
CA ARG A 62 -19.73 -7.02 -28.82
C ARG A 62 -18.42 -6.73 -28.09
N LYS A 63 -17.40 -6.25 -28.80
CA LYS A 63 -16.10 -5.88 -28.19
C LYS A 63 -16.28 -4.74 -27.18
N ALA A 64 -17.03 -3.71 -27.55
CA ALA A 64 -17.35 -2.60 -26.65
C ALA A 64 -18.12 -3.07 -25.40
N ALA A 65 -19.07 -4.01 -25.54
CA ALA A 65 -19.79 -4.58 -24.41
C ALA A 65 -18.88 -5.41 -23.49
N GLU A 66 -17.93 -6.15 -24.05
CA GLU A 66 -16.94 -6.92 -23.29
C GLU A 66 -15.96 -6.02 -22.53
N GLU A 67 -15.46 -4.96 -23.18
CA GLU A 67 -14.63 -3.93 -22.53
C GLU A 67 -15.39 -3.22 -21.41
N ALA A 68 -16.65 -2.83 -21.64
CA ALA A 68 -17.49 -2.21 -20.61
C ALA A 68 -17.73 -3.14 -19.42
N LYS A 69 -17.96 -4.43 -19.66
CA LYS A 69 -18.10 -5.44 -18.61
C LYS A 69 -16.81 -5.57 -17.80
N ARG A 70 -15.66 -5.66 -18.45
CA ARG A 70 -14.36 -5.76 -17.78
C ARG A 70 -14.05 -4.52 -16.94
N ALA A 71 -14.34 -3.33 -17.46
CA ALA A 71 -14.17 -2.06 -16.74
C ALA A 71 -15.07 -2.00 -15.48
N GLU A 72 -16.30 -2.51 -15.58
CA GLU A 72 -17.22 -2.60 -14.45
C GLU A 72 -16.73 -3.59 -13.38
N GLU A 73 -16.28 -4.78 -13.77
CA GLU A 73 -15.69 -5.76 -12.86
C GLU A 73 -14.43 -5.21 -12.16
N GLU A 74 -13.57 -4.47 -12.89
CA GLU A 74 -12.40 -3.81 -12.31
C GLU A 74 -12.80 -2.72 -11.31
N ARG A 75 -13.82 -1.93 -11.62
CA ARG A 75 -14.37 -0.91 -10.71
C ARG A 75 -14.87 -1.53 -9.42
N GLN A 76 -15.67 -2.59 -9.52
CA GLN A 76 -16.18 -3.33 -8.36
C GLN A 76 -15.07 -3.95 -7.52
N ARG A 77 -14.04 -4.51 -8.17
CA ARG A 77 -12.86 -5.05 -7.48
C ARG A 77 -12.11 -3.96 -6.70
N LYS A 78 -11.85 -2.81 -7.31
CA LYS A 78 -11.17 -1.68 -6.65
C LYS A 78 -11.99 -1.13 -5.48
N GLU A 79 -13.30 -1.04 -5.63
CA GLU A 79 -14.19 -0.60 -4.55
C GLU A 79 -14.23 -1.61 -3.39
N TYR A 80 -14.25 -2.91 -3.69
CA TYR A 80 -14.12 -3.96 -2.68
C TYR A 80 -12.78 -3.88 -1.94
N GLU A 81 -11.67 -3.78 -2.66
CA GLU A 81 -10.32 -3.62 -2.10
C GLU A 81 -10.19 -2.38 -1.21
N LYS A 82 -10.79 -1.26 -1.61
CA LYS A 82 -10.84 -0.03 -0.80
C LYS A 82 -11.57 -0.22 0.52
N ASN A 83 -12.64 -1.02 0.52
CA ASN A 83 -13.44 -1.32 1.71
C ASN A 83 -12.82 -2.43 2.59
N HIS A 84 -11.93 -3.24 2.04
CA HIS A 84 -11.27 -4.38 2.69
C HIS A 84 -9.74 -4.27 2.68
N PRO A 85 -9.15 -3.22 3.27
CA PRO A 85 -7.71 -3.02 3.23
C PRO A 85 -6.93 -4.13 3.95
N GLU A 86 -7.55 -4.85 4.89
CA GLU A 86 -6.98 -6.01 5.58
C GLU A 86 -6.66 -7.20 4.66
N LEU A 87 -7.28 -7.26 3.48
CA LEU A 87 -7.08 -8.33 2.50
C LEU A 87 -5.98 -7.99 1.48
N LEU A 88 -5.48 -6.76 1.49
CA LEU A 88 -4.46 -6.32 0.54
C LEU A 88 -3.10 -6.94 0.88
N ASN A 89 -2.34 -7.23 -0.15
CA ASN A 89 -0.92 -7.57 0.02
C ASN A 89 -0.14 -6.27 0.25
N TYR A 90 0.71 -6.24 1.28
CA TYR A 90 1.54 -5.07 1.62
C TYR A 90 3.01 -5.46 1.48
N ASP A 91 3.50 -5.51 0.24
CA ASP A 91 4.85 -5.96 -0.12
C ASP A 91 5.79 -4.81 -0.51
N HIS A 92 5.24 -3.63 -0.81
CA HIS A 92 6.03 -2.45 -1.14
C HIS A 92 6.50 -1.74 0.14
N ASP A 93 7.81 -1.68 0.37
CA ASP A 93 8.44 -0.90 1.45
C ASP A 93 8.57 0.56 1.00
N ILE A 94 7.74 1.44 1.54
CA ILE A 94 7.77 2.87 1.25
C ILE A 94 9.06 3.46 1.83
N ALA A 95 9.22 3.28 3.14
CA ALA A 95 10.34 3.76 3.89
C ALA A 95 10.38 3.13 5.28
N SER A 96 11.55 3.23 5.90
CA SER A 96 11.79 2.71 7.22
C SER A 96 12.78 3.53 8.00
N TYR A 97 12.72 3.41 9.33
CA TYR A 97 13.71 4.00 10.20
C TYR A 97 14.16 2.99 11.25
N THR A 98 15.44 3.02 11.59
CA THR A 98 16.07 2.07 12.50
C THR A 98 16.77 2.82 13.62
N THR A 99 16.48 2.43 14.86
CA THR A 99 17.23 2.85 16.04
C THR A 99 17.79 1.64 16.78
N TYR A 100 18.75 1.88 17.67
CA TYR A 100 19.43 0.84 18.42
C TYR A 100 19.15 0.96 19.91
N TYR A 101 19.17 -0.17 20.63
CA TYR A 101 18.95 -0.20 22.07
C TYR A 101 19.94 -1.16 22.76
N SER A 102 20.24 -0.88 24.03
CA SER A 102 21.14 -1.71 24.84
C SER A 102 20.54 -3.08 25.11
N GLN A 103 21.37 -4.13 25.07
CA GLN A 103 21.00 -5.49 25.48
C GLN A 103 21.55 -5.87 26.86
N SER A 104 22.05 -4.91 27.64
CA SER A 104 22.51 -5.19 28.99
C SER A 104 21.36 -5.70 29.87
N SER A 105 21.67 -6.61 30.81
CA SER A 105 20.67 -7.20 31.71
C SER A 105 19.91 -6.16 32.54
N GLY A 106 20.57 -5.04 32.88
CA GLY A 106 19.96 -3.93 33.63
C GLY A 106 18.87 -3.16 32.89
N VAL A 107 18.66 -3.37 31.59
CA VAL A 107 17.60 -2.71 30.80
C VAL A 107 16.51 -3.67 30.32
N ALA A 108 16.44 -4.89 30.86
CA ALA A 108 15.46 -5.90 30.45
C ALA A 108 14.01 -5.37 30.51
N ASN A 109 13.63 -4.68 31.58
CA ASN A 109 12.31 -4.06 31.72
C ASN A 109 12.02 -3.03 30.61
N ARG A 110 13.01 -2.20 30.29
CA ARG A 110 12.89 -1.18 29.23
C ARG A 110 12.67 -1.85 27.86
N ASN A 111 13.43 -2.90 27.58
CA ASN A 111 13.33 -3.63 26.31
C ASN A 111 11.99 -4.38 26.21
N HIS A 112 11.51 -4.97 27.30
CA HIS A 112 10.17 -5.55 27.38
C HIS A 112 9.08 -4.53 27.03
N ASN A 113 9.13 -3.35 27.64
CA ASN A 113 8.18 -2.27 27.35
C ASN A 113 8.19 -1.83 25.89
N MET A 114 9.39 -1.65 25.31
CA MET A 114 9.52 -1.30 23.89
C MET A 114 8.95 -2.40 22.99
N LYS A 115 9.19 -3.67 23.32
CA LYS A 115 8.65 -4.81 22.55
C LYS A 115 7.13 -4.82 22.57
N LEU A 116 6.51 -4.63 23.73
CA LEU A 116 5.05 -4.53 23.84
C LEU A 116 4.49 -3.37 23.03
N ALA A 117 5.16 -2.21 23.04
CA ALA A 117 4.75 -1.06 22.25
C ALA A 117 4.92 -1.30 20.74
N CYS A 118 5.99 -1.97 20.30
CA CYS A 118 6.16 -2.40 18.92
C CYS A 118 5.08 -3.37 18.48
N ASP A 119 4.74 -4.36 19.32
CA ASP A 119 3.72 -5.36 19.02
C ASP A 119 2.32 -4.73 18.95
N ALA A 120 2.03 -3.72 19.76
CA ALA A 120 0.75 -3.00 19.76
C ALA A 120 0.51 -2.22 18.46
N ILE A 121 1.56 -1.61 17.88
CA ILE A 121 1.44 -0.87 16.61
C ILE A 121 1.67 -1.75 15.39
N ASN A 122 2.20 -2.97 15.56
CA ASN A 122 2.48 -3.86 14.44
C ASN A 122 1.19 -4.27 13.71
N GLY A 123 1.22 -4.23 12.38
CA GLY A 123 0.09 -4.57 11.52
C GLY A 123 -1.08 -3.59 11.58
N VAL A 124 -0.93 -2.42 12.22
CA VAL A 124 -1.94 -1.35 12.10
C VAL A 124 -1.97 -0.88 10.65
N ILE A 125 -3.16 -0.87 10.06
CA ILE A 125 -3.44 -0.32 8.74
C ILE A 125 -4.10 1.03 8.92
N ILE A 126 -3.57 2.04 8.23
CA ILE A 126 -4.04 3.43 8.24
C ILE A 126 -4.61 3.73 6.87
N LYS A 127 -5.92 3.92 6.80
CA LYS A 127 -6.63 4.18 5.52
C LYS A 127 -6.31 5.57 4.98
N PRO A 128 -6.53 5.81 3.68
CA PRO A 128 -6.51 7.16 3.12
C PRO A 128 -7.37 8.13 3.94
N GLY A 129 -6.77 9.25 4.35
CA GLY A 129 -7.37 10.29 5.21
C GLY A 129 -7.46 9.95 6.69
N GLU A 130 -7.09 8.74 7.12
CA GLU A 130 -7.18 8.33 8.53
C GLU A 130 -6.00 8.86 9.34
N GLU A 131 -6.29 9.34 10.55
CA GLU A 131 -5.29 9.77 11.52
C GLU A 131 -4.94 8.63 12.48
N PHE A 132 -3.66 8.35 12.60
CA PHE A 132 -3.09 7.44 13.58
C PHE A 132 -2.72 8.19 14.85
N SER A 133 -3.08 7.62 15.99
CA SER A 133 -2.74 8.08 17.33
C SER A 133 -1.92 7.02 18.06
N TYR A 134 -0.70 7.37 18.48
CA TYR A 134 0.19 6.43 19.13
C TYR A 134 -0.36 5.98 20.48
N ASN A 135 -0.77 6.93 21.33
CA ASN A 135 -1.35 6.58 22.63
C ASN A 135 -2.65 5.77 22.49
N ASP A 136 -3.57 6.16 21.62
CA ASP A 136 -4.84 5.43 21.47
C ASP A 136 -4.61 4.01 20.95
N THR A 137 -3.63 3.82 20.06
CA THR A 137 -3.26 2.49 19.57
C THR A 137 -2.67 1.62 20.69
N LEU A 138 -1.79 2.20 21.52
CA LEU A 138 -1.24 1.49 22.68
C LEU A 138 -2.30 1.08 23.70
N LEU A 139 -3.40 1.84 23.79
CA LEU A 139 -4.53 1.55 24.69
C LEU A 139 -5.55 0.59 24.06
N GLY A 140 -5.79 0.71 22.75
CA GLY A 140 -6.87 0.02 22.04
C GLY A 140 -6.53 -1.37 21.51
N LYS A 141 -5.25 -1.68 21.29
CA LYS A 141 -4.82 -2.99 20.74
C LYS A 141 -4.59 -4.08 21.79
N ARG A 142 -4.68 -3.78 23.09
CA ARG A 142 -4.86 -4.67 24.26
C ARG A 142 -4.94 -3.79 25.54
N ASP A 143 -5.84 -4.13 26.46
CA ASP A 143 -6.42 -3.33 27.56
C ASP A 143 -5.52 -3.20 28.85
N PRO A 144 -5.95 -2.47 29.91
CA PRO A 144 -5.38 -1.24 30.45
C PRO A 144 -4.25 -1.44 31.49
N GLN A 145 -3.73 -2.67 31.66
CA GLN A 145 -2.70 -3.04 32.65
C GLN A 145 -1.41 -3.62 32.02
N ASN A 146 -1.31 -3.57 30.68
CA ASN A 146 -0.32 -4.06 29.71
C ASN A 146 1.11 -4.49 30.12
N ASP A 147 1.34 -5.11 31.28
CA ASP A 147 2.61 -5.65 31.79
C ASP A 147 3.82 -4.70 31.65
N TYR A 148 3.55 -3.39 31.53
CA TYR A 148 4.59 -2.39 31.46
C TYR A 148 5.34 -2.35 32.79
N LYS A 149 6.64 -2.53 32.72
CA LYS A 149 7.51 -2.62 33.88
C LYS A 149 8.15 -1.27 34.18
N PRO A 150 8.53 -1.00 35.44
CA PRO A 150 9.30 0.19 35.78
C PRO A 150 10.64 0.22 35.03
N ALA A 151 10.91 1.35 34.37
CA ALA A 151 12.16 1.63 33.67
C ALA A 151 12.41 3.16 33.61
N GLY A 152 13.62 3.56 33.22
CA GLY A 152 13.98 4.97 33.13
C GLY A 152 13.13 5.75 32.11
N VAL A 153 12.57 6.87 32.53
CA VAL A 153 11.88 7.88 31.73
C VAL A 153 12.47 9.26 31.98
N ILE A 154 12.34 10.15 30.99
CA ILE A 154 12.67 11.57 31.17
C ILE A 154 11.39 12.27 31.64
N SER A 155 11.39 12.82 32.85
CA SER A 155 10.29 13.61 33.39
C SER A 155 10.82 14.90 34.03
N GLY A 156 10.24 16.04 33.66
CA GLY A 156 10.65 17.34 34.20
C GLY A 156 12.14 17.69 33.99
N GLY A 157 12.78 17.15 32.94
CA GLY A 157 14.21 17.37 32.68
C GLY A 157 15.15 16.50 33.52
N LYS A 158 14.66 15.43 34.16
CA LYS A 158 15.47 14.47 34.91
C LYS A 158 15.11 13.02 34.52
N MET A 159 16.07 12.12 34.68
CA MET A 159 15.82 10.68 34.59
C MET A 159 15.17 10.19 35.87
N VAL A 160 13.97 9.62 35.78
CA VAL A 160 13.24 9.00 36.89
C VAL A 160 12.78 7.61 36.45
N ASN A 161 12.54 6.69 37.39
CA ASN A 161 11.93 5.42 37.05
C ASN A 161 10.41 5.57 37.05
N ALA A 162 9.76 5.19 35.95
CA ALA A 162 8.32 5.12 35.84
C ALA A 162 7.90 3.88 35.04
N ILE A 163 6.62 3.51 35.18
CA ILE A 163 6.02 2.45 34.38
C ILE A 163 6.04 2.86 32.90
N GLY A 164 6.44 1.94 32.02
CA GLY A 164 6.47 2.20 30.57
C GLY A 164 7.74 2.87 30.06
N GLY A 165 8.81 2.97 30.87
CA GLY A 165 10.09 3.48 30.38
C GLY A 165 10.59 2.74 29.15
N GLY A 166 10.96 3.49 28.10
CA GLY A 166 11.40 2.96 26.80
C GLY A 166 10.47 3.30 25.62
N ILE A 167 9.16 3.47 25.85
CA ILE A 167 8.18 3.65 24.75
C ILE A 167 8.43 4.91 23.90
N CYS A 168 9.03 5.96 24.45
CA CYS A 168 9.38 7.15 23.66
C CYS A 168 10.39 6.88 22.54
N GLN A 169 11.24 5.85 22.68
CA GLN A 169 12.14 5.44 21.59
C GLN A 169 11.34 4.84 20.42
N VAL A 170 10.28 4.09 20.72
CA VAL A 170 9.36 3.55 19.70
C VAL A 170 8.62 4.68 19.01
N SER A 171 8.05 5.62 19.77
CA SER A 171 7.41 6.83 19.22
C SER A 171 8.35 7.65 18.33
N THR A 172 9.61 7.83 18.74
CA THR A 172 10.63 8.51 17.93
C THR A 172 10.94 7.75 16.64
N THR A 173 11.17 6.43 16.72
CA THR A 173 11.46 5.61 15.53
C THR A 173 10.27 5.60 14.56
N LEU A 174 9.05 5.60 15.11
CA LEU A 174 7.81 5.69 14.34
C LEU A 174 7.68 7.05 13.65
N PHE A 175 8.03 8.13 14.34
CA PHE A 175 8.02 9.49 13.80
C PHE A 175 8.95 9.65 12.60
N ASP A 176 10.19 9.22 12.72
CA ASP A 176 11.14 9.31 11.60
C ASP A 176 10.71 8.42 10.42
N ALA A 177 10.24 7.20 10.70
CA ALA A 177 9.68 6.33 9.66
C ALA A 177 8.48 6.99 8.96
N ALA A 178 7.56 7.60 9.72
CA ALA A 178 6.40 8.33 9.17
C ALA A 178 6.83 9.53 8.30
N LEU A 179 7.85 10.28 8.70
CA LEU A 179 8.40 11.39 7.91
C LEU A 179 8.92 10.93 6.56
N TYR A 180 9.74 9.87 6.53
CA TYR A 180 10.27 9.30 5.29
C TYR A 180 9.19 8.61 4.44
N SER A 181 8.05 8.25 5.04
CA SER A 181 6.92 7.60 4.35
C SER A 181 5.88 8.58 3.83
N GLY A 182 6.18 9.89 3.85
CA GLY A 182 5.28 10.93 3.35
C GLY A 182 4.05 11.20 4.22
N MET A 183 3.98 10.63 5.43
CA MET A 183 2.85 10.86 6.34
C MET A 183 2.78 12.32 6.79
N THR A 184 1.59 12.83 7.04
CA THR A 184 1.38 14.20 7.53
C THR A 184 1.38 14.20 9.05
N ILE A 185 2.42 14.76 9.65
CA ILE A 185 2.54 14.82 11.11
C ILE A 185 1.58 15.87 11.66
N THR A 186 0.61 15.45 12.47
CA THR A 186 -0.43 16.32 13.04
C THR A 186 -0.16 16.69 14.48
N GLU A 187 0.48 15.82 15.25
CA GLU A 187 0.94 16.12 16.61
C GLU A 187 2.34 15.55 16.84
N ARG A 188 3.27 16.40 17.27
CA ARG A 188 4.61 15.99 17.68
C ARG A 188 5.16 16.93 18.75
N ARG A 189 5.84 16.36 19.75
CA ARG A 189 6.59 17.11 20.77
C ARG A 189 7.97 16.48 20.97
N ASN A 190 9.01 17.31 21.15
CA ASN A 190 10.35 16.82 21.51
C ASN A 190 10.47 16.51 23.01
N HIS A 191 11.43 15.67 23.37
CA HIS A 191 11.86 15.45 24.74
C HIS A 191 12.46 16.73 25.34
N SER A 192 12.35 16.87 26.65
CA SER A 192 13.01 17.98 27.37
C SER A 192 14.53 17.90 27.34
N LEU A 193 15.09 16.70 27.23
CA LEU A 193 16.54 16.43 27.14
C LEU A 193 16.84 15.73 25.81
N LYS A 194 18.06 15.88 25.30
CA LYS A 194 18.50 15.14 24.11
C LYS A 194 18.55 13.64 24.39
N VAL A 195 18.10 12.86 23.42
CA VAL A 195 18.14 11.39 23.46
C VAL A 195 19.33 10.87 22.66
N GLY A 196 19.88 9.72 23.05
CA GLY A 196 21.10 9.17 22.44
C GLY A 196 20.87 8.28 21.21
N TYR A 197 19.62 7.99 20.85
CA TYR A 197 19.27 7.02 19.80
C TYR A 197 18.85 7.66 18.47
N VAL A 198 18.74 9.00 18.41
CA VAL A 198 18.53 9.78 17.17
C VAL A 198 19.25 11.12 17.25
N PRO A 199 19.55 11.78 16.11
CA PRO A 199 20.03 13.15 16.09
C PRO A 199 19.07 14.11 16.81
N ALA A 200 19.62 15.16 17.42
CA ALA A 200 18.82 16.23 18.02
C ALA A 200 17.94 16.90 16.95
N GLY A 201 16.66 17.09 17.25
CA GLY A 201 15.64 17.63 16.37
C GLY A 201 14.70 16.57 15.79
N MET A 202 15.10 15.30 15.81
CA MET A 202 14.39 14.17 15.18
C MET A 202 13.62 13.30 16.18
N ASP A 203 13.54 13.69 17.44
CA ASP A 203 12.86 12.89 18.46
C ASP A 203 11.37 13.21 18.55
N ALA A 204 10.56 12.22 18.94
CA ALA A 204 9.16 12.42 19.33
C ALA A 204 8.94 11.75 20.68
N THR A 205 8.51 12.53 21.67
CA THR A 205 8.15 12.03 23.00
C THR A 205 6.67 11.71 23.04
N CYS A 206 6.30 10.79 23.92
CA CYS A 206 4.92 10.49 24.27
C CYS A 206 4.79 10.41 25.79
N SER A 207 3.58 10.58 26.29
CA SER A 207 3.20 10.37 27.68
C SER A 207 1.71 10.10 27.71
N TRP A 208 1.30 8.97 28.30
CA TRP A 208 -0.11 8.61 28.40
C TRP A 208 -0.95 9.75 28.98
N GLY A 209 -2.11 9.99 28.36
CA GLY A 209 -3.08 11.00 28.77
C GLY A 209 -2.67 12.47 28.60
N SER A 210 -1.50 12.77 28.02
CA SER A 210 -1.04 14.17 27.89
C SER A 210 -0.26 14.51 26.64
N ILE A 211 0.73 13.70 26.25
CA ILE A 211 1.57 13.98 25.07
C ILE A 211 1.42 12.81 24.12
N ASP A 212 0.94 13.10 22.91
CA ASP A 212 0.79 12.08 21.89
C ASP A 212 1.69 12.34 20.69
N PHE A 213 1.88 11.29 19.91
CA PHE A 213 2.42 11.39 18.57
C PHE A 213 1.36 10.94 17.59
N LYS A 214 0.96 11.87 16.70
CA LYS A 214 -0.11 11.65 15.73
C LYS A 214 0.31 12.03 14.33
N PHE A 215 -0.19 11.29 13.37
CA PHE A 215 0.01 11.58 11.96
C PHE A 215 -1.14 11.03 11.13
N ARG A 216 -1.37 11.62 9.96
CA ARG A 216 -2.42 11.24 9.03
C ARG A 216 -1.84 10.67 7.75
N ASN A 217 -2.48 9.63 7.24
CA ASN A 217 -2.18 9.11 5.90
C ASN A 217 -2.93 9.94 4.86
N ASP A 218 -2.27 10.92 4.24
CA ASP A 218 -2.85 11.71 3.14
C ASP A 218 -2.67 11.06 1.75
N LEU A 219 -2.16 9.83 1.69
CA LEU A 219 -2.00 9.09 0.45
C LEU A 219 -3.34 8.48 0.00
N GLU A 220 -3.45 8.21 -1.29
CA GLU A 220 -4.65 7.56 -1.87
C GLU A 220 -4.72 6.06 -1.57
N ILE A 221 -3.64 5.48 -1.05
CA ILE A 221 -3.53 4.05 -0.71
C ILE A 221 -3.38 3.85 0.80
N PRO A 222 -3.90 2.73 1.35
CA PRO A 222 -3.71 2.43 2.75
C PRO A 222 -2.24 2.07 3.03
N VAL A 223 -1.79 2.34 4.25
CA VAL A 223 -0.42 2.07 4.69
C VAL A 223 -0.44 1.21 5.95
N LYS A 224 0.39 0.17 5.98
CA LYS A 224 0.52 -0.73 7.12
C LYS A 224 1.84 -0.48 7.86
N ILE A 225 1.76 -0.34 9.17
CA ILE A 225 2.94 -0.30 10.04
C ILE A 225 3.45 -1.73 10.23
N ASP A 226 4.73 -1.95 9.97
CA ASP A 226 5.45 -3.18 10.29
C ASP A 226 6.58 -2.86 11.25
N THR A 227 6.66 -3.64 12.34
CA THR A 227 7.69 -3.46 13.36
C THR A 227 8.58 -4.68 13.50
N TYR A 228 9.87 -4.43 13.66
CA TYR A 228 10.88 -5.42 13.96
C TYR A 228 11.71 -4.95 15.14
N MET A 229 11.85 -5.78 16.17
CA MET A 229 12.66 -5.47 17.34
C MET A 229 13.34 -6.72 17.88
N GLU A 230 14.60 -6.91 17.53
CA GLU A 230 15.43 -8.04 17.96
C GLU A 230 16.91 -7.64 17.98
N ASN A 231 17.71 -8.35 18.77
CA ASN A 231 19.18 -8.24 18.76
C ASN A 231 19.72 -6.80 18.85
N GLY A 232 19.14 -5.98 19.73
CA GLY A 232 19.57 -4.59 19.94
C GLY A 232 19.16 -3.62 18.83
N THR A 233 18.39 -4.08 17.85
CA THR A 233 17.94 -3.30 16.70
C THR A 233 16.42 -3.17 16.71
N MET A 234 15.91 -1.96 16.51
CA MET A 234 14.49 -1.67 16.34
C MET A 234 14.27 -0.95 15.02
N LYS A 235 13.50 -1.57 14.13
CA LYS A 235 13.15 -1.02 12.81
C LYS A 235 11.64 -0.91 12.70
N ILE A 236 11.17 0.23 12.23
CA ILE A 236 9.76 0.44 11.87
C ILE A 236 9.69 0.76 10.39
N ARG A 237 8.78 0.08 9.69
CA ARG A 237 8.55 0.20 8.25
C ARG A 237 7.11 0.60 7.98
N PHE A 238 6.91 1.37 6.92
CA PHE A 238 5.59 1.64 6.38
C PHE A 238 5.50 0.93 5.04
N LEU A 239 4.53 0.03 4.95
CA LEU A 239 4.32 -0.83 3.79
C LEU A 239 3.03 -0.41 3.07
N SER A 240 3.01 -0.49 1.75
CA SER A 240 1.82 -0.27 0.92
C SER A 240 1.57 -1.41 -0.06
N PRO A 241 0.37 -1.49 -0.66
CA PRO A 241 0.10 -2.44 -1.73
C PRO A 241 0.75 -2.10 -3.08
N SER A 242 1.22 -0.86 -3.24
CA SER A 242 1.85 -0.36 -4.46
C SER A 242 2.68 0.87 -4.13
N ASP A 243 3.50 1.33 -5.08
CA ASP A 243 4.27 2.58 -4.94
C ASP A 243 3.32 3.79 -4.84
N PRO A 244 3.37 4.58 -3.75
CA PRO A 244 2.58 5.80 -3.60
C PRO A 244 3.08 7.01 -4.38
N ASN A 245 4.23 6.93 -5.07
CA ASN A 245 4.84 8.01 -5.85
C ASN A 245 5.16 9.27 -5.01
N LEU A 246 5.81 9.11 -3.86
CA LEU A 246 6.10 10.21 -2.92
C LEU A 246 7.12 11.24 -3.40
N GLY A 247 7.81 10.98 -4.51
CA GLY A 247 8.97 11.77 -4.93
C GLY A 247 10.18 11.57 -4.01
N LYS A 248 11.17 12.46 -4.13
CA LYS A 248 12.40 12.40 -3.33
C LYS A 248 12.20 13.10 -1.99
N ILE A 249 12.17 12.32 -0.90
CA ILE A 249 12.11 12.84 0.46
C ILE A 249 13.51 13.06 1.03
N GLU A 250 13.77 14.27 1.54
CA GLU A 250 15.01 14.62 2.25
C GLU A 250 14.69 15.29 3.59
N LEU A 251 15.39 14.87 4.65
CA LEU A 251 15.29 15.50 5.97
C LEU A 251 16.56 16.30 6.26
N LYS A 252 16.38 17.54 6.73
CA LYS A 252 17.49 18.40 7.13
C LYS A 252 17.22 19.03 8.49
N VAL A 253 18.17 18.87 9.40
CA VAL A 253 18.18 19.57 10.68
C VAL A 253 19.21 20.69 10.64
N THR A 254 18.81 21.88 11.07
CA THR A 254 19.72 23.00 11.32
C THR A 254 19.66 23.39 12.79
N GLN A 255 20.78 23.90 13.33
CA GLN A 255 20.85 24.39 14.70
C GLN A 255 21.18 25.88 14.71
N ASN A 256 20.37 26.68 15.41
CA ASN A 256 20.66 28.10 15.64
C ASN A 256 20.15 28.53 17.02
N GLY A 257 21.02 29.14 17.84
CA GLY A 257 20.64 29.68 19.16
C GLY A 257 20.03 28.63 20.10
N GLY A 258 20.50 27.38 20.06
CA GLY A 258 19.96 26.27 20.86
C GLY A 258 18.62 25.68 20.37
N VAL A 259 18.12 26.15 19.22
CA VAL A 259 16.96 25.58 18.53
C VAL A 259 17.42 24.64 17.43
N TYR A 260 16.84 23.46 17.38
CA TYR A 260 17.00 22.50 16.29
C TYR A 260 15.76 22.56 15.41
N THR A 261 15.91 23.01 14.17
CA THR A 261 14.83 23.09 13.18
C THR A 261 14.97 21.93 12.21
N LEU A 262 14.02 20.99 12.25
CA LEU A 262 13.88 19.92 11.28
C LEU A 262 12.96 20.37 10.16
N LYS A 263 13.40 20.20 8.91
CA LYS A 263 12.61 20.37 7.70
C LYS A 263 12.58 19.09 6.90
N ARG A 264 11.39 18.72 6.41
CA ARG A 264 11.22 17.71 5.35
C ARG A 264 11.07 18.44 4.02
N TYR A 265 11.76 17.92 3.01
CA TYR A 265 11.67 18.35 1.63
C TYR A 265 11.10 17.20 0.81
N VAL A 266 10.15 17.50 -0.07
CA VAL A 266 9.63 16.60 -1.10
C VAL A 266 9.94 17.25 -2.44
N ASP A 267 10.78 16.60 -3.25
CA ASP A 267 11.27 17.13 -4.54
C ASP A 267 11.84 18.57 -4.43
N GLY A 268 12.51 18.85 -3.31
CA GLY A 268 13.14 20.14 -3.03
C GLY A 268 12.21 21.20 -2.43
N VAL A 269 10.92 20.93 -2.28
CA VAL A 269 9.94 21.83 -1.63
C VAL A 269 9.75 21.43 -0.17
N VAL A 270 9.80 22.41 0.74
CA VAL A 270 9.54 22.14 2.16
C VAL A 270 8.05 21.94 2.40
N ASP A 271 7.68 20.78 2.92
CA ASP A 271 6.29 20.44 3.24
C ASP A 271 6.03 20.28 4.75
N TYR A 272 7.08 20.04 5.54
CA TYR A 272 7.01 19.96 7.00
C TYR A 272 8.18 20.69 7.66
N THR A 273 7.89 21.40 8.75
CA THR A 273 8.90 22.06 9.60
C THR A 273 8.51 21.92 11.06
N THR A 274 9.47 21.53 11.90
CA THR A 274 9.30 21.53 13.37
C THR A 274 10.54 22.05 14.06
N ASN A 275 10.35 22.56 15.28
CA ASN A 275 11.42 23.11 16.11
C ASN A 275 11.52 22.29 17.40
N SER A 276 12.75 22.08 17.87
CA SER A 276 13.03 21.40 19.12
C SER A 276 13.97 22.24 19.97
N ARG A 277 13.67 22.33 21.26
CA ARG A 277 14.53 22.96 22.27
C ARG A 277 14.73 22.00 23.42
N TYR A 278 15.99 21.83 23.82
CA TYR A 278 16.37 20.98 24.92
C TYR A 278 16.87 21.84 26.08
N ARG A 279 16.56 21.42 27.31
CA ARG A 279 17.01 22.06 28.54
C ARG A 279 18.40 21.58 28.94
#